data_AF-A0A532CVF9-F1
#
_entry.id   AF-A0A532CVF9-F1
#
_cell.length_a   1.000
_cell.length_b   1.000
_cell.length_c   1.000
_cell.angle_alpha   90.00
_cell.angle_beta   90.00
_cell.angle_gamma   90.00
#
_symmetry.space_group_name_H-M   'P 1'
#
loop_
_entity.id
_entity.type
_entity.pdbx_description
1 polymer ?
#
loop_
_entity_poly.entity_id
_entity_poly.type
_entity_poly.pdbx_seq_one_letter_code
_entity_poly.pdbx_strand_id
1 'polypeptide(L)'
;MAKDLPILPATDQPTDDAQAEPHQYSRVFCQKENSPPLRVLLEFLTSRGQTPITPPNMDNNMLDEWAWVQVTLGYDRNRKPIQVFCARDRGTYQDVFDTEKKQFLDLLSAHDDVEAGLVRTYVERARFVLTTRFIQNDMTDEGYDFNGWILEFYQDQCNGIVQIDNQGFYSPKGDLIVDLSVKVE
;
A
#
# COMPACT_ATOMS: atom_id res chain seq x y z
N MET A 1 -13.41 -34.53 14.89
CA MET A 1 -12.46 -34.08 15.91
C MET A 1 -11.95 -32.72 15.49
N ALA A 2 -12.56 -31.67 16.03
CA ALA A 2 -12.17 -30.29 15.80
C ALA A 2 -10.88 -29.98 16.56
N LYS A 3 -9.99 -29.20 15.94
CA LYS A 3 -8.91 -28.51 16.65
C LYS A 3 -9.13 -27.02 16.42
N ASP A 4 -9.56 -26.37 17.49
CA ASP A 4 -9.75 -24.94 17.62
C ASP A 4 -8.47 -24.15 17.32
N LEU A 5 -8.66 -23.04 16.61
CA LEU A 5 -7.69 -21.96 16.45
C LEU A 5 -7.63 -21.16 17.76
N PRO A 6 -6.45 -20.65 18.17
CA PRO A 6 -6.36 -19.79 19.35
C PRO A 6 -7.04 -18.44 19.08
N ILE A 7 -8.20 -18.27 19.72
CA ILE A 7 -8.86 -16.98 19.92
C ILE A 7 -8.01 -16.20 20.95
N LEU A 8 -7.47 -15.06 20.55
CA LEU A 8 -6.82 -14.12 21.49
C LEU A 8 -7.89 -13.58 22.47
N PRO A 9 -7.59 -13.47 23.77
CA PRO A 9 -8.60 -13.26 24.80
C PRO A 9 -9.20 -11.86 24.74
N ALA A 10 -10.53 -11.81 24.82
CA ALA A 10 -11.28 -10.64 25.20
C ALA A 10 -11.03 -10.33 26.69
N THR A 11 -10.43 -9.18 26.99
CA THR A 11 -10.69 -8.46 28.24
C THR A 11 -10.39 -6.97 28.06
N ASP A 12 -11.42 -6.16 28.29
CA ASP A 12 -11.45 -4.71 28.51
C ASP A 12 -10.97 -3.78 27.38
N GLN A 13 -11.79 -3.63 26.34
CA GLN A 13 -11.91 -2.34 25.65
C GLN A 13 -13.25 -1.70 26.06
N PRO A 14 -13.26 -0.48 26.62
CA PRO A 14 -14.49 0.25 26.84
C PRO A 14 -15.20 0.41 25.49
N THR A 15 -16.51 0.18 25.51
CA THR A 15 -17.44 0.50 24.43
C THR A 15 -17.23 1.94 23.97
N ASP A 16 -16.53 2.10 22.86
CA ASP A 16 -16.68 3.24 21.98
C ASP A 16 -17.30 2.70 20.70
N ASP A 17 -18.53 3.12 20.43
CA ASP A 17 -19.14 3.07 19.10
C ASP A 17 -18.37 4.00 18.15
N ALA A 18 -17.08 3.71 17.93
CA ALA A 18 -16.31 4.31 16.87
C ALA A 18 -16.80 3.67 15.58
N GLN A 19 -17.74 4.34 14.92
CA GLN A 19 -18.05 4.12 13.51
C GLN A 19 -16.72 3.84 12.77
N ALA A 20 -16.56 2.64 12.22
CA ALA A 20 -15.33 2.25 11.55
C ALA A 20 -14.98 3.32 10.51
N GLU A 21 -13.93 4.10 10.76
CA GLU A 21 -13.55 5.20 9.88
C GLU A 21 -13.25 4.66 8.48
N PRO A 22 -13.82 5.23 7.40
CA PRO A 22 -13.58 4.72 6.06
C PRO A 22 -12.10 4.87 5.71
N HIS A 23 -11.44 3.75 5.46
CA HIS A 23 -10.05 3.69 5.05
C HIS A 23 -9.94 3.64 3.54
N GLN A 24 -9.02 4.41 2.97
CA GLN A 24 -8.57 4.23 1.59
C GLN A 24 -7.32 3.38 1.60
N TYR A 25 -7.27 2.41 0.70
CA TYR A 25 -6.06 1.64 0.40
C TYR A 25 -5.60 1.95 -1.02
N SER A 26 -4.29 2.04 -1.18
CA SER A 26 -3.62 2.06 -2.48
C SER A 26 -2.46 1.07 -2.44
N ARG A 27 -2.17 0.44 -3.57
CA ARG A 27 -1.16 -0.61 -3.68
C ARG A 27 -0.23 -0.33 -4.84
N VAL A 28 1.02 -0.75 -4.72
CA VAL A 28 1.98 -0.80 -5.81
C VAL A 28 2.55 -2.21 -5.92
N PHE A 29 2.22 -2.91 -7.00
CA PHE A 29 2.74 -4.25 -7.30
C PHE A 29 4.12 -4.11 -7.95
N CYS A 30 5.17 -4.34 -7.17
CA CYS A 30 6.54 -4.03 -7.54
C CYS A 30 7.29 -5.26 -8.06
N GLN A 31 8.04 -5.12 -9.16
CA GLN A 31 8.73 -6.24 -9.81
C GLN A 31 10.19 -6.41 -9.38
N LYS A 32 10.80 -5.38 -8.78
CA LYS A 32 12.17 -5.49 -8.24
C LYS A 32 12.21 -6.44 -7.04
N GLU A 33 13.36 -7.07 -6.83
CA GLU A 33 13.51 -8.06 -5.76
C GLU A 33 13.35 -7.46 -4.36
N ASN A 34 13.84 -6.24 -4.15
CA ASN A 34 13.82 -5.59 -2.85
C ASN A 34 13.19 -4.20 -2.93
N SER A 35 12.42 -3.88 -1.90
CA SER A 35 11.96 -2.52 -1.63
C SER A 35 13.16 -1.63 -1.29
N PRO A 36 13.24 -0.41 -1.86
CA PRO A 36 14.23 0.58 -1.44
C PRO A 36 14.18 0.84 0.08
N PRO A 37 15.32 1.17 0.70
CA PRO A 37 15.34 1.63 2.09
C PRO A 37 14.50 2.89 2.29
N LEU A 38 13.96 3.07 3.50
CA LEU A 38 13.11 4.21 3.82
C LEU A 38 13.83 5.54 3.65
N ARG A 39 15.15 5.61 3.87
CA ARG A 39 15.95 6.81 3.63
C ARG A 39 15.75 7.36 2.22
N VAL A 40 15.79 6.48 1.22
CA VAL A 40 15.70 6.88 -0.20
C VAL A 40 14.31 7.43 -0.51
N LEU A 41 13.25 6.84 0.08
CA LEU A 41 11.90 7.38 -0.02
C LEU A 41 11.80 8.77 0.62
N LEU A 42 12.34 8.95 1.82
CA LEU A 42 12.30 10.24 2.53
C LEU A 42 13.05 11.33 1.75
N GLU A 43 14.23 11.01 1.24
CA GLU A 43 15.03 11.92 0.39
C GLU A 43 14.26 12.30 -0.88
N PHE A 44 13.59 11.33 -1.53
CA PHE A 44 12.74 11.61 -2.68
C PHE A 44 11.59 12.56 -2.32
N LEU A 45 10.87 12.29 -1.24
CA LEU A 45 9.77 13.15 -0.78
C LEU A 45 10.27 14.58 -0.49
N THR A 46 11.41 14.71 0.19
CA THR A 46 12.05 16.02 0.43
C THR A 46 12.46 16.73 -0.86
N SER A 47 12.95 16.00 -1.86
CA SER A 47 13.28 16.59 -3.17
C SER A 47 12.05 17.12 -3.92
N ARG A 48 10.85 16.60 -3.62
CA ARG A 48 9.55 17.08 -4.11
C ARG A 48 8.94 18.19 -3.25
N GLY A 49 9.70 18.74 -2.29
CA GLY A 49 9.27 19.81 -1.39
C GLY A 49 8.42 19.35 -0.20
N GLN A 50 8.30 18.03 0.02
CA GLN A 50 7.56 17.49 1.16
C GLN A 50 8.44 17.40 2.41
N THR A 51 7.85 17.55 3.59
CA THR A 51 8.56 17.37 4.87
C THR A 51 7.96 16.19 5.64
N PRO A 52 8.31 14.94 5.27
CA PRO A 52 7.74 13.75 5.91
C PRO A 52 8.08 13.72 7.40
N ILE A 53 7.06 13.53 8.23
CA ILE A 53 7.17 13.39 9.69
C ILE A 53 7.32 11.90 10.00
N THR A 54 8.50 11.50 10.47
CA THR A 54 8.78 10.12 10.86
C THR A 54 8.42 9.85 12.33
N PRO A 55 8.23 8.57 12.72
CA PRO A 55 8.04 8.21 14.11
C PRO A 55 9.23 8.65 14.98
N PRO A 56 9.01 9.06 16.26
CA PRO A 56 10.07 9.59 17.11
C PRO A 56 11.15 8.55 17.49
N ASN A 57 10.84 7.26 17.37
CA ASN A 57 11.73 6.14 17.64
C ASN A 57 12.46 5.62 16.38
N MET A 58 12.31 6.29 15.24
CA MET A 58 12.97 5.90 14.00
C MET A 58 14.44 6.34 14.03
N ASP A 59 15.36 5.36 14.12
CA ASP A 59 16.80 5.60 14.08
C ASP A 59 17.38 5.44 12.65
N ASN A 60 18.64 5.83 12.47
CA ASN A 60 19.31 5.75 11.17
C ASN A 60 19.45 4.32 10.64
N ASN A 61 19.58 3.31 11.51
CA ASN A 61 19.70 1.92 11.08
C ASN A 61 18.37 1.42 10.50
N MET A 62 17.25 1.79 11.12
CA MET A 62 15.90 1.48 10.60
C MET A 62 15.65 2.12 9.23
N LEU A 63 16.22 3.30 8.97
CA LEU A 63 16.09 3.98 7.68
C LEU A 63 16.87 3.29 6.55
N ASP A 64 17.95 2.59 6.89
CA ASP A 64 18.84 1.89 5.95
C ASP A 64 18.51 0.39 5.81
N GLU A 65 17.54 -0.09 6.59
CA GLU A 65 17.08 -1.48 6.55
C GLU A 65 16.32 -1.79 5.25
N TRP A 66 16.65 -2.92 4.62
CA TRP A 66 16.05 -3.36 3.36
C TRP A 66 14.81 -4.24 3.58
N ALA A 67 14.74 -4.90 4.74
CA ALA A 67 13.66 -5.80 5.12
C ALA A 67 12.56 -5.12 5.96
N TRP A 68 12.44 -3.79 5.90
CA TRP A 68 11.39 -3.07 6.63
C TRP A 68 9.99 -3.54 6.20
N VAL A 69 9.08 -3.67 7.16
CA VAL A 69 7.72 -4.20 6.94
C VAL A 69 6.68 -3.10 6.98
N GLN A 70 6.79 -2.18 7.93
CA GLN A 70 5.80 -1.14 8.14
C GLN A 70 6.47 0.15 8.61
N VAL A 71 5.97 1.28 8.12
CA VAL A 71 6.27 2.61 8.61
C VAL A 71 5.00 3.45 8.62
N THR A 72 4.99 4.48 9.47
CA THR A 72 3.94 5.49 9.52
C THR A 72 4.57 6.82 9.16
N LEU A 73 4.05 7.51 8.14
CA LEU A 73 4.58 8.78 7.64
C LEU A 73 3.52 9.87 7.76
N GLY A 74 3.83 10.91 8.53
CA GLY A 74 2.98 12.10 8.64
C GLY A 74 3.29 13.11 7.54
N TYR A 75 2.25 13.77 7.04
CA TYR A 75 2.34 14.89 6.09
C TYR A 75 2.01 16.24 6.78
N ASP A 76 1.12 16.23 7.77
CA ASP A 76 0.76 17.35 8.63
C ASP A 76 0.74 16.87 10.09
N ARG A 77 1.18 17.72 11.02
CA ARG A 77 1.21 17.44 12.48
C ARG A 77 -0.18 17.34 13.10
N ASN A 78 -1.17 17.96 12.49
CA ASN A 78 -2.55 18.00 12.96
C ASN A 78 -3.43 16.92 12.32
N ARG A 79 -2.85 16.07 11.46
CA ARG A 79 -3.56 15.03 10.73
C ARG A 79 -3.02 13.65 11.09
N LYS A 80 -3.84 12.64 10.87
CA LYS A 80 -3.49 11.24 11.01
C LYS A 80 -2.51 10.87 9.90
N PRO A 81 -1.41 10.19 10.23
CA PRO A 81 -0.38 9.84 9.27
C PRO A 81 -0.82 8.70 8.33
N ILE A 82 -0.13 8.58 7.21
CA ILE A 82 -0.30 7.47 6.26
C ILE A 82 0.50 6.27 6.76
N GLN A 83 -0.17 5.12 6.84
CA GLN A 83 0.50 3.85 7.12
C GLN A 83 0.99 3.25 5.80
N VAL A 84 2.21 2.76 5.78
CA VAL A 84 2.85 2.17 4.62
C VAL A 84 3.36 0.78 5.00
N PHE A 85 2.94 -0.24 4.26
CA PHE A 85 3.25 -1.65 4.51
C PHE A 85 3.93 -2.27 3.29
N CYS A 86 4.93 -3.11 3.50
CA CYS A 86 5.65 -3.81 2.45
C CYS A 86 5.57 -5.32 2.68
N ALA A 87 4.64 -5.98 1.97
CA ALA A 87 4.49 -7.43 1.97
C ALA A 87 5.31 -8.03 0.81
N ARG A 88 6.11 -9.06 1.07
CA ARG A 88 7.05 -9.65 0.10
C ARG A 88 6.64 -11.08 -0.22
N ASP A 89 7.11 -11.60 -1.35
CA ASP A 89 6.98 -13.01 -1.74
C ASP A 89 7.78 -14.00 -0.86
N ARG A 90 8.35 -13.50 0.24
CA ARG A 90 9.17 -14.24 1.20
C ARG A 90 9.04 -13.65 2.61
N GLY A 91 9.37 -14.47 3.61
CA GLY A 91 9.42 -14.05 5.01
C GLY A 91 8.06 -14.10 5.70
N THR A 92 7.93 -13.37 6.81
CA THR A 92 6.81 -13.50 7.75
C THR A 92 5.44 -13.11 7.18
N TYR A 93 5.39 -12.25 6.16
CA TYR A 93 4.15 -11.73 5.57
C TYR A 93 3.91 -12.25 4.13
N GLN A 94 4.49 -13.41 3.80
CA GLN A 94 4.33 -14.02 2.49
C GLN A 94 2.88 -14.42 2.21
N ASP A 95 2.16 -14.91 3.21
CA ASP A 95 0.74 -15.25 3.14
C ASP A 95 -0.14 -14.05 2.77
N VAL A 96 0.15 -12.88 3.34
CA VAL A 96 -0.50 -11.61 3.00
C VAL A 96 -0.23 -11.24 1.55
N PHE A 97 1.04 -11.32 1.12
CA PHE A 97 1.42 -11.06 -0.26
C PHE A 97 0.70 -11.99 -1.25
N ASP A 98 0.69 -13.30 -0.98
CA ASP A 98 0.09 -14.30 -1.85
C ASP A 98 -1.44 -14.13 -1.94
N THR A 99 -2.07 -13.75 -0.83
CA THR A 99 -3.52 -13.48 -0.77
C THR A 99 -3.89 -12.23 -1.57
N GLU A 100 -3.18 -11.12 -1.38
CA GLU A 100 -3.37 -9.88 -2.14
C GLU A 100 -3.16 -10.14 -3.64
N LYS A 101 -2.05 -10.77 -4.00
CA LYS A 101 -1.74 -11.12 -5.40
C LYS A 101 -2.85 -11.97 -6.01
N LYS A 102 -3.28 -13.03 -5.33
CA LYS A 102 -4.33 -13.91 -5.84
C LYS A 102 -5.65 -13.17 -6.03
N GLN A 103 -6.07 -12.37 -5.05
CA GLN A 103 -7.30 -11.59 -5.13
C GLN A 103 -7.33 -10.70 -6.38
N PHE A 104 -6.25 -9.97 -6.66
CA PHE A 104 -6.21 -9.09 -7.83
C PHE A 104 -6.09 -9.85 -9.16
N LEU A 105 -5.41 -11.01 -9.18
CA LEU A 105 -5.41 -11.87 -10.36
C LEU A 105 -6.80 -12.43 -10.66
N ASP A 106 -7.53 -12.85 -9.63
CA ASP A 106 -8.91 -13.34 -9.74
C ASP A 106 -9.83 -12.21 -10.23
N LEU A 107 -9.70 -10.99 -9.69
CA LEU A 107 -10.44 -9.81 -10.17
C LEU A 107 -10.15 -9.52 -11.64
N LEU A 108 -8.86 -9.47 -12.02
CA LEU A 108 -8.45 -9.21 -13.39
C LEU A 108 -8.83 -10.35 -14.35
N SER A 109 -9.14 -11.55 -13.86
CA SER A 109 -9.60 -12.67 -14.68
C SER A 109 -10.99 -12.46 -15.28
N ALA A 110 -11.80 -11.59 -14.66
CA ALA A 110 -13.12 -11.21 -15.16
C ALA A 110 -13.05 -10.21 -16.33
N HIS A 111 -11.88 -9.63 -16.58
CA HIS A 111 -11.62 -8.68 -17.67
C HIS A 111 -10.81 -9.36 -18.77
N ASP A 112 -11.29 -9.27 -20.01
CA ASP A 112 -10.72 -9.97 -21.19
C ASP A 112 -10.09 -9.00 -22.21
N ASP A 113 -9.86 -7.76 -21.80
CA ASP A 113 -9.21 -6.72 -22.61
C ASP A 113 -7.67 -6.74 -22.49
N VAL A 114 -7.02 -6.07 -23.44
CA VAL A 114 -5.55 -6.05 -23.57
C VAL A 114 -4.92 -5.35 -22.37
N GLU A 115 -5.58 -4.31 -21.89
CA GLU A 115 -5.23 -3.49 -20.74
C GLU A 115 -5.19 -4.34 -19.46
N ALA A 116 -6.22 -5.14 -19.19
CA ALA A 116 -6.27 -6.09 -18.09
C ALA A 116 -5.19 -7.18 -18.21
N GLY A 117 -4.90 -7.65 -19.42
CA GLY A 117 -3.79 -8.58 -19.68
C GLY A 117 -2.41 -8.00 -19.32
N LEU A 118 -2.20 -6.71 -19.61
CA LEU A 118 -0.99 -6.00 -19.20
C LEU A 118 -0.90 -5.91 -17.68
N VAL A 119 -1.97 -5.47 -17.01
CA VAL A 119 -1.99 -5.37 -15.54
C VAL A 119 -1.75 -6.73 -14.90
N ARG A 120 -2.39 -7.79 -15.40
CA ARG A 120 -2.19 -9.17 -14.92
C ARG A 120 -0.73 -9.56 -14.97
N THR A 121 -0.03 -9.25 -16.06
CA THR A 121 1.42 -9.52 -16.20
C THR A 121 2.23 -8.80 -15.12
N TYR A 122 1.88 -7.56 -14.77
CA TYR A 122 2.55 -6.84 -13.68
C TYR A 122 2.31 -7.49 -12.32
N VAL A 123 1.07 -7.84 -12.01
CA VAL A 123 0.68 -8.49 -10.75
C VAL A 123 1.34 -9.87 -10.62
N GLU A 124 1.36 -10.67 -11.68
CA GLU A 124 2.02 -11.99 -11.72
C GLU A 124 3.51 -11.91 -11.46
N ARG A 125 4.18 -10.87 -11.97
CA ARG A 125 5.63 -10.66 -11.82
C ARG A 125 6.03 -9.91 -10.56
N ALA A 126 5.05 -9.44 -9.78
CA ALA A 126 5.32 -8.76 -8.52
C ALA A 126 6.11 -9.67 -7.57
N ARG A 127 7.08 -9.05 -6.89
CA ARG A 127 7.94 -9.65 -5.85
C ARG A 127 7.59 -9.11 -4.46
N PHE A 128 7.03 -7.92 -4.42
CA PHE A 128 6.46 -7.35 -3.22
C PHE A 128 5.32 -6.39 -3.58
N VAL A 129 4.43 -6.16 -2.61
CA VAL A 129 3.35 -5.19 -2.69
C VAL A 129 3.58 -4.14 -1.63
N LEU A 130 3.61 -2.89 -2.06
CA LEU A 130 3.61 -1.73 -1.19
C LEU A 130 2.17 -1.26 -1.02
N THR A 131 1.66 -1.25 0.21
CA THR A 131 0.29 -0.82 0.51
C THR A 131 0.33 0.46 1.34
N THR A 132 -0.34 1.50 0.88
CA THR A 132 -0.63 2.68 1.69
C THR A 132 -2.07 2.61 2.23
N ARG A 133 -2.25 3.04 3.48
CA ARG A 133 -3.55 3.11 4.14
C ARG A 133 -3.68 4.43 4.88
N PHE A 134 -4.83 5.09 4.72
CA PHE A 134 -5.16 6.30 5.46
C PHE A 134 -6.67 6.42 5.69
N ILE A 135 -7.09 7.38 6.51
CA ILE A 135 -8.49 7.66 6.82
C ILE A 135 -9.00 8.73 5.86
N GLN A 136 -10.01 8.41 5.06
CA GLN A 136 -10.52 9.32 4.02
C GLN A 136 -11.01 10.65 4.60
N ASN A 137 -11.74 10.59 5.72
CA ASN A 137 -12.36 11.76 6.34
C ASN A 137 -11.36 12.75 6.98
N ASP A 138 -10.12 12.33 7.20
CA ASP A 138 -9.07 13.19 7.73
C ASP A 138 -8.03 13.59 6.66
N MET A 139 -8.18 13.08 5.43
CA MET A 139 -7.24 13.36 4.36
C MET A 139 -7.50 14.73 3.73
N THR A 140 -6.42 15.48 3.51
CA THR A 140 -6.43 16.77 2.80
C THR A 140 -5.86 16.60 1.38
N ASP A 141 -6.03 17.61 0.52
CA ASP A 141 -5.43 17.61 -0.82
C ASP A 141 -3.90 17.39 -0.76
N GLU A 142 -3.21 18.06 0.16
CA GLU A 142 -1.78 17.87 0.39
C GLU A 142 -1.43 16.43 0.80
N GLY A 143 -2.30 15.79 1.57
CA GLY A 143 -2.12 14.40 1.97
C GLY A 143 -2.37 13.41 0.82
N TYR A 144 -3.30 13.72 -0.10
CA TYR A 144 -3.45 12.96 -1.35
C TYR A 144 -2.23 13.13 -2.25
N ASP A 145 -1.69 14.34 -2.38
CA ASP A 145 -0.45 14.60 -3.12
C ASP A 145 0.73 13.84 -2.48
N PHE A 146 0.85 13.89 -1.15
CA PHE A 146 1.87 13.17 -0.41
C PHE A 146 1.78 11.65 -0.63
N ASN A 147 0.57 11.08 -0.59
CA ASN A 147 0.35 9.67 -0.95
C ASN A 147 0.73 9.40 -2.40
N GLY A 148 0.34 10.27 -3.33
CA GLY A 148 0.68 10.19 -4.75
C GLY A 148 2.19 10.09 -4.97
N TRP A 149 2.98 10.94 -4.29
CA TRP A 149 4.44 10.88 -4.35
C TRP A 149 5.02 9.57 -3.82
N ILE A 150 4.45 9.00 -2.76
CA ILE A 150 4.85 7.67 -2.27
C ILE A 150 4.61 6.62 -3.36
N LEU A 151 3.42 6.60 -3.96
CA LEU A 151 3.06 5.63 -5.00
C LEU A 151 3.95 5.78 -6.24
N GLU A 152 4.15 7.02 -6.72
CA GLU A 152 5.03 7.34 -7.85
C GLU A 152 6.46 6.86 -7.60
N PHE A 153 6.99 7.07 -6.41
CA PHE A 153 8.33 6.59 -6.05
C PHE A 153 8.47 5.08 -6.29
N TYR A 154 7.53 4.27 -5.82
CA TYR A 154 7.60 2.82 -6.02
C TYR A 154 7.26 2.40 -7.46
N GLN A 155 6.38 3.14 -8.13
CA GLN A 155 6.10 2.92 -9.54
C GLN A 155 7.38 3.06 -10.38
N ASP A 156 8.09 4.18 -10.22
CA ASP A 156 9.31 4.48 -10.96
C ASP A 156 10.49 3.63 -10.50
N GLN A 157 10.76 3.59 -9.20
CA GLN A 157 11.94 2.92 -8.67
C GLN A 157 11.83 1.41 -8.72
N CYS A 158 10.62 0.84 -8.75
CA CYS A 158 10.42 -0.61 -8.63
C CYS A 158 9.72 -1.25 -9.82
N ASN A 159 9.56 -0.50 -10.92
CA ASN A 159 8.76 -0.90 -12.09
C ASN A 159 7.38 -1.42 -11.65
N GLY A 160 6.75 -0.63 -10.78
CA GLY A 160 5.50 -0.97 -10.14
C GLY A 160 4.30 -0.65 -11.01
N ILE A 161 3.16 -1.26 -10.71
CA ILE A 161 1.85 -0.79 -11.17
C ILE A 161 1.00 -0.39 -9.98
N VAL A 162 0.36 0.77 -10.08
CA VAL A 162 -0.44 1.36 -9.00
C VAL A 162 -1.88 0.88 -9.11
N GLN A 163 -2.47 0.52 -7.97
CA GLN A 163 -3.87 0.21 -7.82
C GLN A 163 -4.45 1.06 -6.68
N ILE A 164 -5.65 1.61 -6.89
CA ILE A 164 -6.38 2.37 -5.88
C ILE A 164 -7.75 1.72 -5.69
N ASP A 165 -8.11 1.41 -4.44
CA ASP A 165 -9.39 0.77 -4.14
C ASP A 165 -10.57 1.64 -4.58
N ASN A 166 -11.59 0.98 -5.15
CA ASN A 166 -12.78 1.58 -5.74
C ASN A 166 -12.51 2.51 -6.94
N GLN A 167 -11.30 2.48 -7.51
CA GLN A 167 -10.97 3.22 -8.73
C GLN A 167 -10.42 2.26 -9.80
N GLY A 168 -9.27 1.64 -9.54
CA GLY A 168 -8.67 0.73 -10.52
C GLY A 168 -7.15 0.79 -10.59
N PHE A 169 -6.61 0.38 -11.74
CA PHE A 169 -5.16 0.32 -12.00
C PHE A 169 -4.71 1.47 -12.90
N TYR A 170 -3.55 2.03 -12.58
CA TYR A 170 -3.00 3.21 -13.26
C TYR A 170 -1.67 2.91 -13.95
N SER A 171 -1.48 3.55 -15.11
CA SER A 171 -0.24 3.53 -15.86
C SER A 171 0.84 4.37 -15.17
N PRO A 172 2.13 4.19 -15.53
CA PRO A 172 3.20 5.10 -15.12
C PRO A 172 3.02 6.56 -15.55
N LYS A 173 2.08 6.83 -16.47
CA LYS A 173 1.73 8.19 -16.88
C LYS A 173 0.56 8.78 -16.09
N GLY A 174 -0.02 8.02 -15.17
CA GLY A 174 -1.20 8.41 -14.39
C GLY A 174 -2.53 8.14 -15.09
N ASP A 175 -2.53 7.46 -16.24
CA ASP A 175 -3.76 7.11 -16.96
C ASP A 175 -4.42 5.88 -16.33
N LEU A 176 -5.74 5.90 -16.13
CA LEU A 176 -6.51 4.72 -15.71
C LEU A 176 -6.49 3.66 -16.82
N ILE A 177 -5.94 2.48 -16.52
CA ILE A 177 -5.81 1.35 -17.45
C ILE A 177 -6.99 0.39 -17.29
N VAL A 178 -7.33 0.04 -16.05
CA VAL A 178 -8.46 -0.86 -15.73
C VAL A 178 -9.31 -0.19 -14.68
N ASP A 179 -10.59 0.03 -14.98
CA ASP A 179 -11.58 0.58 -14.06
C ASP A 179 -12.20 -0.53 -13.20
N LEU A 180 -12.11 -0.38 -11.87
CA LEU A 180 -12.69 -1.27 -10.87
C LEU A 180 -13.72 -0.55 -9.99
N SER A 181 -14.14 0.67 -10.36
CA SER A 181 -15.14 1.46 -9.63
C SER A 181 -16.56 0.93 -9.77
N VAL A 182 -16.79 0.06 -10.76
CA VAL A 182 -18.09 -0.58 -10.98
C VAL A 182 -18.20 -1.81 -10.08
N LYS A 183 -19.12 -1.76 -9.11
CA LYS A 183 -19.59 -2.97 -8.42
C LYS A 183 -20.08 -3.94 -9.49
N VAL A 184 -19.41 -5.08 -9.61
CA VAL A 184 -19.99 -6.23 -10.30
C VAL A 184 -21.27 -6.57 -9.51
N GLU A 185 -22.43 -6.27 -10.11
CA GLU A 185 -23.76 -6.63 -9.57
C GLU A 185 -23.92 -8.14 -9.40
#